data_AF-A0A958LY03-F1
#
_entry.id   AF-A0A958LY03-F1
#
_cell.length_a   1.000
_cell.length_b   1.000
_cell.length_c   1.000
_cell.angle_alpha   90.00
_cell.angle_beta   90.00
_cell.angle_gamma   90.00
#
_symmetry.space_group_name_H-M   'P 1'
#
loop_
_entity.id
_entity.type
_entity.pdbx_description
1 polymer ?
#
loop_
_entity_poly.entity_id
_entity_poly.type
_entity_poly.pdbx_seq_one_letter_code
_entity_poly.pdbx_strand_id
1 'polypeptide(L)'
;MHEDSSNRQKLAEFLRYHTSKSGEDMISLKDYVGRMKEGQKDIFIITGESRAAVAASPFVEALKKKDIEVIYMVDPIDEYVVQQLKDFDGHKLKNCSKEGIDLDQTED
;
A
#
# COMPACT_ATOMS: atom_id res chain seq x y z
N MET A 1 17.71 -0.38 -14.87
CA MET A 1 16.53 0.51 -14.70
C MET A 1 16.95 1.78 -13.98
N HIS A 2 17.44 2.76 -14.74
CA HIS A 2 17.91 4.06 -14.24
C HIS A 2 17.27 5.23 -15.01
N GLU A 3 16.46 4.96 -16.04
CA GLU A 3 16.16 5.96 -17.07
C GLU A 3 14.86 6.75 -16.89
N ASP A 4 14.08 6.53 -15.84
CA ASP A 4 12.87 7.34 -15.67
C ASP A 4 12.45 7.55 -14.21
N SER A 5 13.29 8.26 -13.46
CA SER A 5 12.87 8.85 -12.17
C SER A 5 11.78 9.92 -12.36
N SER A 6 11.84 10.69 -13.45
CA SER A 6 10.92 11.79 -13.76
C SER A 6 9.50 11.32 -14.10
N ASN A 7 9.34 10.21 -14.84
CA ASN A 7 8.01 9.68 -15.14
C ASN A 7 7.47 8.70 -14.09
N ARG A 8 8.29 8.31 -13.09
CA ARG A 8 7.90 7.29 -12.11
C ARG A 8 6.67 7.67 -11.29
N GLN A 9 6.59 8.94 -10.86
CA GLN A 9 5.41 9.44 -10.16
C GLN A 9 4.17 9.47 -11.06
N LYS A 10 4.33 9.88 -12.33
CA LYS A 10 3.24 9.86 -13.31
C LYS A 10 2.76 8.44 -13.62
N LEU A 11 3.67 7.48 -13.72
CA LEU A 11 3.32 6.07 -13.91
C LEU A 11 2.61 5.50 -12.68
N ALA A 12 3.00 5.92 -11.48
CA ALA A 12 2.35 5.51 -10.24
C ALA A 12 0.86 5.91 -10.17
N GLU A 13 0.46 7.02 -10.80
CA GLU A 13 -0.94 7.44 -10.90
C GLU A 13 -1.83 6.45 -11.68
N PHE A 14 -1.24 5.67 -12.59
CA PHE A 14 -1.95 4.67 -13.38
C PHE A 14 -2.01 3.30 -12.72
N LEU A 15 -1.24 3.07 -11.65
CA LEU A 15 -1.28 1.80 -10.93
C LEU A 15 -2.65 1.59 -10.29
N ARG A 16 -3.11 0.33 -10.33
CA ARG A 16 -4.41 -0.08 -9.79
C ARG A 16 -4.21 -1.33 -8.96
N TYR A 17 -4.78 -1.33 -7.75
CA TYR A 17 -4.59 -2.40 -6.79
C TYR A 17 -5.89 -2.76 -6.09
N HIS A 18 -6.03 -4.02 -5.72
CA HIS A 18 -7.00 -4.40 -4.70
C HIS A 18 -6.51 -3.97 -3.32
N THR A 19 -7.44 -3.70 -2.41
CA THR A 19 -7.13 -3.32 -1.04
C THR A 19 -8.02 -4.05 -0.04
N SER A 20 -7.71 -3.88 1.25
CA SER A 20 -8.54 -4.38 2.33
C SER A 20 -9.94 -3.77 2.42
N LYS A 21 -10.18 -2.64 1.73
CA LYS A 21 -11.48 -1.94 1.70
C LYS A 21 -12.12 -1.87 0.31
N SER A 22 -11.42 -2.26 -0.76
CA SER A 22 -11.93 -2.10 -2.14
C SER A 22 -12.87 -3.21 -2.62
N GLY A 23 -13.03 -4.30 -1.88
CA GLY A 23 -13.82 -5.44 -2.34
C GLY A 23 -13.23 -5.99 -3.65
N GLU A 24 -14.07 -6.20 -4.67
CA GLU A 24 -13.65 -6.69 -5.98
C GLU A 24 -13.07 -5.61 -6.89
N ASP A 25 -13.16 -4.34 -6.51
CA ASP A 25 -12.63 -3.26 -7.32
C ASP A 25 -11.13 -3.10 -7.10
N MET A 26 -10.45 -2.59 -8.14
CA MET A 26 -9.11 -2.06 -8.03
C MET A 26 -9.17 -0.53 -7.96
N ILE A 27 -8.42 0.06 -7.02
CA ILE A 27 -8.37 1.52 -6.83
C ILE A 27 -6.98 2.06 -7.16
N SER A 28 -6.90 3.36 -7.41
CA SER A 28 -5.62 4.05 -7.59
C SER A 28 -4.93 4.35 -6.26
N LEU A 29 -3.62 4.62 -6.30
CA LEU A 29 -2.90 5.17 -5.14
C LEU A 29 -3.49 6.50 -4.67
N LYS A 30 -4.02 7.31 -5.58
CA LYS A 30 -4.70 8.57 -5.25
C LYS A 30 -6.01 8.35 -4.49
N ASP A 31 -6.78 7.34 -4.88
CA ASP A 31 -8.01 6.98 -4.16
C ASP A 31 -7.70 6.48 -2.75
N TYR A 32 -6.60 5.72 -2.59
CA TYR A 32 -6.12 5.32 -1.27
C TYR A 32 -5.77 6.54 -0.41
N VAL A 33 -4.97 7.48 -0.94
CA VAL A 33 -4.59 8.71 -0.22
C VAL A 33 -5.82 9.51 0.21
N GLY A 34 -6.83 9.61 -0.66
CA GLY A 34 -8.10 10.27 -0.33
C GLY A 34 -8.94 9.56 0.75
N ARG A 35 -8.61 8.31 1.09
CA ARG A 35 -9.27 7.49 2.13
C ARG A 35 -8.41 7.31 3.38
N MET A 36 -7.21 7.88 3.42
CA MET A 36 -6.34 7.81 4.59
C MET A 36 -7.02 8.42 5.81
N LYS A 37 -6.85 7.78 6.97
CA LYS A 37 -7.37 8.32 8.23
C LYS A 37 -6.61 9.59 8.62
N GLU A 38 -7.26 10.44 9.41
CA GLU A 38 -6.57 11.56 10.04
C GLU A 38 -5.38 11.05 10.87
N GLY A 39 -4.25 11.74 10.78
CA GLY A 39 -2.99 11.34 11.44
C GLY A 39 -2.21 10.23 10.73
N GLN A 40 -2.81 9.50 9.78
CA GLN A 40 -2.10 8.46 9.03
C GLN A 40 -1.01 9.08 8.14
N LYS A 41 0.26 8.67 8.34
CA LYS A 41 1.42 9.24 7.63
C LYS A 41 1.85 8.44 6.42
N ASP A 42 1.66 7.12 6.48
CA ASP A 42 2.22 6.18 5.52
C ASP A 42 1.12 5.40 4.78
N ILE A 43 1.43 4.99 3.54
CA ILE A 43 0.63 4.08 2.73
C ILE A 43 1.04 2.65 3.10
N PHE A 44 0.10 1.86 3.61
CA PHE A 44 0.38 0.49 3.99
C PHE A 44 0.13 -0.47 2.83
N ILE A 45 1.12 -1.31 2.54
CA ILE A 45 1.09 -2.32 1.49
C ILE A 45 1.39 -3.69 2.08
N ILE A 46 1.03 -4.76 1.38
CA ILE A 46 1.51 -6.12 1.65
C ILE A 46 1.79 -6.84 0.35
N THR A 47 2.91 -7.56 0.32
CA THR A 47 3.31 -8.38 -0.82
C THR A 47 3.04 -9.86 -0.54
N GLY A 48 2.63 -10.63 -1.53
CA GLY A 48 2.46 -12.08 -1.40
C GLY A 48 2.03 -12.77 -2.69
N GLU A 49 1.77 -14.07 -2.63
CA GLU A 49 1.54 -14.89 -3.83
C GLU A 49 0.11 -14.79 -4.39
N SER A 50 -0.85 -14.31 -3.59
CA SER A 50 -2.24 -14.14 -4.04
C SER A 50 -3.03 -13.20 -3.13
N ARG A 51 -4.13 -12.63 -3.66
CA ARG A 51 -5.05 -11.78 -2.90
C ARG A 51 -5.60 -12.47 -1.66
N ALA A 52 -5.94 -13.76 -1.78
CA ALA A 52 -6.45 -14.55 -0.66
C ALA A 52 -5.39 -14.72 0.44
N ALA A 53 -4.14 -15.01 0.07
CA ALA A 53 -3.05 -15.19 1.03
C ALA A 53 -2.74 -13.91 1.80
N VAL A 54 -2.66 -12.76 1.10
CA VAL A 54 -2.37 -11.49 1.78
C VAL A 54 -3.56 -10.98 2.60
N ALA A 55 -4.80 -11.19 2.15
CA ALA A 55 -5.99 -10.78 2.89
C ALA A 55 -6.17 -11.55 4.21
N ALA A 56 -5.68 -12.80 4.28
CA ALA A 56 -5.68 -13.63 5.49
C ALA A 56 -4.48 -13.37 6.42
N SER A 57 -3.62 -12.39 6.09
CA SER A 57 -2.43 -12.10 6.87
C SER A 57 -2.76 -11.47 8.22
N PRO A 58 -2.15 -11.90 9.34
CA PRO A 58 -2.36 -11.27 10.65
C PRO A 58 -1.94 -9.79 10.66
N PHE A 59 -0.98 -9.40 9.81
CA PHE A 59 -0.57 -8.01 9.66
C PHE A 59 -1.68 -7.14 9.05
N VAL A 60 -2.40 -7.67 8.06
CA VAL A 60 -3.55 -7.01 7.46
C VAL A 60 -4.70 -6.95 8.46
N GLU A 61 -4.96 -8.02 9.20
CA GLU A 61 -6.00 -8.01 10.23
C GLU A 61 -5.76 -6.96 11.32
N ALA A 62 -4.51 -6.78 11.77
CA ALA A 62 -4.15 -5.77 12.76
C ALA A 62 -4.44 -4.35 12.27
N LEU A 63 -4.10 -4.03 11.02
CA LEU A 63 -4.38 -2.73 10.40
C LEU A 63 -5.87 -2.52 10.15
N LYS A 64 -6.59 -3.57 9.69
CA LYS A 64 -8.05 -3.52 9.51
C LYS A 64 -8.78 -3.23 10.82
N LYS A 65 -8.33 -3.77 11.96
CA LYS A 65 -8.90 -3.46 13.28
C LYS A 65 -8.75 -1.99 13.67
N LYS A 66 -7.71 -1.31 13.17
CA LYS A 66 -7.50 0.14 13.33
C LYS A 66 -8.19 0.98 12.24
N ASP A 67 -8.97 0.34 11.37
CA ASP A 67 -9.59 0.91 10.17
C ASP A 67 -8.57 1.48 9.16
N ILE A 68 -7.34 0.98 9.17
CA ILE A 68 -6.30 1.39 8.23
C ILE A 68 -6.38 0.50 6.99
N GLU A 69 -6.50 1.13 5.82
CA GLU A 69 -6.55 0.44 4.53
C GLU A 69 -5.17 -0.13 4.16
N VAL A 70 -5.14 -1.31 3.54
CA VAL A 70 -3.91 -1.97 3.10
C VAL A 70 -4.01 -2.35 1.63
N ILE A 71 -2.99 -1.98 0.85
CA ILE A 71 -2.88 -2.30 -0.58
C ILE A 71 -2.31 -3.71 -0.75
N TYR A 72 -2.95 -4.52 -1.58
CA TYR A 72 -2.52 -5.86 -1.91
C TYR A 72 -1.69 -5.87 -3.19
N MET A 73 -0.41 -6.23 -3.05
CA MET A 73 0.57 -6.30 -4.12
C MET A 73 0.94 -7.75 -4.35
N VAL A 74 0.28 -8.39 -5.31
CA VAL A 74 0.32 -9.85 -5.50
C VAL A 74 0.88 -10.25 -6.85
N ASP A 75 1.23 -9.28 -7.69
CA ASP A 75 1.84 -9.55 -8.98
C ASP A 75 3.37 -9.62 -8.85
N PRO A 76 4.05 -10.48 -9.61
CA PRO A 76 5.52 -10.58 -9.57
C PRO A 76 6.25 -9.25 -9.86
N ILE A 77 5.63 -8.37 -10.65
CA ILE A 77 6.19 -7.04 -10.97
C ILE A 77 6.11 -6.09 -9.77
N ASP A 78 5.21 -6.33 -8.81
CA ASP A 78 5.01 -5.43 -7.68
C ASP A 78 6.23 -5.37 -6.77
N GLU A 79 6.97 -6.48 -6.63
CA GLU A 79 8.19 -6.48 -5.81
C GLU A 79 9.24 -5.51 -6.38
N TYR A 80 9.29 -5.38 -7.71
CA TYR A 80 10.11 -4.38 -8.37
C TYR A 80 9.55 -2.96 -8.18
N VAL A 81 8.22 -2.78 -8.26
CA VAL A 81 7.56 -1.48 -8.02
C VAL A 81 7.84 -0.98 -6.61
N VAL A 82 7.69 -1.82 -5.58
CA VAL A 82 7.92 -1.46 -4.17
C VAL A 82 9.37 -1.08 -3.89
N GLN A 83 10.34 -1.71 -4.57
CA GLN A 83 11.74 -1.33 -4.43
C GLN A 83 12.03 0.06 -5.01
N GLN A 84 11.28 0.48 -6.04
CA GLN A 84 11.52 1.71 -6.77
C GLN A 84 10.61 2.88 -6.36
N LEU A 85 9.40 2.59 -5.89
CA LEU A 85 8.39 3.55 -5.45
C LEU A 85 8.42 3.62 -3.92
N LYS A 86 9.19 4.58 -3.40
CA LYS A 86 9.38 4.77 -1.96
C LYS A 86 8.28 5.60 -1.31
N ASP A 87 7.68 6.51 -2.08
CA ASP A 87 6.62 7.41 -1.65
C ASP A 87 5.67 7.71 -2.82
N PHE A 88 4.46 8.12 -2.46
CA PHE A 88 3.45 8.64 -3.36
C PHE A 88 2.72 9.79 -2.65
N ASP A 89 2.61 10.93 -3.33
CA ASP A 89 1.97 12.14 -2.80
C ASP A 89 2.49 12.57 -1.40
N GLY A 90 3.80 12.39 -1.17
CA GLY A 90 4.44 12.72 0.12
C GLY A 90 4.29 11.66 1.21
N HIS A 91 3.54 10.59 0.97
CA HIS A 91 3.35 9.47 1.90
C HIS A 91 4.27 8.31 1.55
N LYS A 92 5.02 7.77 2.53
CA LYS A 92 5.92 6.63 2.27
C LYS A 92 5.12 5.34 2.11
N LEU A 93 5.58 4.46 1.23
CA LEU A 93 5.05 3.11 1.11
C LEU A 93 5.74 2.20 2.15
N LYS A 94 4.95 1.59 3.04
CA LYS A 94 5.43 0.68 4.08
C LYS A 94 4.78 -0.68 3.95
N ASN A 95 5.62 -1.70 3.82
CA ASN A 95 5.16 -3.08 3.82
C ASN A 95 4.81 -3.52 5.24
N CYS A 96 3.56 -3.92 5.47
CA CYS A 96 3.02 -4.24 6.77
C CYS A 96 3.51 -5.60 7.34
N SER A 97 4.20 -6.42 6.55
CA SER A 97 4.80 -7.68 7.03
C SER A 97 6.29 -7.55 7.39
N LYS A 98 6.91 -6.39 7.16
CA LYS A 98 8.33 -6.14 7.49
C LYS A 98 8.49 -5.58 8.90
N GLU A 99 9.58 -5.92 9.57
CA GLU A 99 9.88 -5.39 10.91
C GLU A 99 9.99 -3.84 10.90
N GLY A 100 9.59 -3.21 12.01
CA GLY A 100 9.70 -1.75 12.19
C GLY A 100 8.48 -0.94 11.76
N ILE A 101 7.31 -1.57 11.61
CA ILE A 101 6.06 -0.83 11.43
C ILE A 101 5.60 -0.34 12.79
N ASP A 102 5.63 0.98 12.93
CA ASP A 102 4.87 1.67 13.96
C ASP A 102 3.39 1.64 13.57
N LEU A 103 2.60 0.84 14.28
CA LEU A 103 1.15 0.75 14.06
C LEU A 103 0.39 1.82 14.86
N ASP A 104 1.06 2.61 15.70
CA ASP A 104 0.46 3.61 16.58
C ASP A 104 0.51 5.02 15.96
N GLN A 105 0.46 5.09 14.64
CA GLN A 105 0.52 6.35 13.89
C GLN A 105 -0.78 7.16 13.87
N THR A 106 -1.89 6.55 14.24
CA THR A 106 -3.19 7.23 14.35
C THR A 106 -3.46 7.45 15.83
N GLU A 107 -3.35 8.70 16.30
CA GLU A 107 -3.91 9.10 17.59
C GLU A 107 -5.44 8.92 17.56
N ASP A 108 -6.03 8.59 18.71
CA ASP A 108 -7.44 8.22 18.94
C ASP A 108 -8.49 9.04 18.16
#